data_AF-A0A7L8RXU3-F1
#
_entry.id   AF-A0A7L8RXU3-F1
#
_cell.length_a   1.000
_cell.length_b   1.000
_cell.length_c   1.000
_cell.angle_alpha   90.00
_cell.angle_beta   90.00
_cell.angle_gamma   90.00
#
_symmetry.space_group_name_H-M   'P 1'
#
loop_
_entity.id
_entity.type
_entity.pdbx_description
1 polymer ?
#
loop_
_entity_poly.entity_id
_entity_poly.type
_entity_poly.pdbx_seq_one_letter_code
_entity_poly.pdbx_strand_id
1 'polypeptide(L)'
;MTENDDHQDVADLPPEDKMGFAVPKTPTHSLMLLNSYMRTDMLQHIHLRLHKMRDEDGPGSPLHHMAKSLEQVIDTWDGINLFECFTRNQFHIDPDYEFRPEQDYLHDIRLMKHQLKCHRKTIRELGRWR
;
A
#
# COMPACT_ATOMS: atom_id res chain seq x y z
N MET A 1 -13.13 -5.25 21.39
CA MET A 1 -13.60 -6.38 20.58
C MET A 1 -14.18 -5.81 19.30
N THR A 2 -13.46 -5.92 18.19
CA THR A 2 -13.92 -5.79 16.80
C THR A 2 -12.75 -6.19 15.90
N GLU A 3 -12.49 -7.50 15.82
CA GLU A 3 -11.57 -8.10 14.83
C GLU A 3 -12.38 -8.73 13.70
N ASN A 4 -13.37 -8.04 13.12
CA ASN A 4 -14.27 -8.64 12.12
C ASN A 4 -14.75 -7.61 11.08
N ASP A 5 -13.86 -7.04 10.27
CA ASP A 5 -14.29 -6.27 9.07
C ASP A 5 -13.47 -6.56 7.79
N ASP A 6 -12.27 -7.15 7.86
CA ASP A 6 -11.39 -7.22 6.66
C ASP A 6 -11.51 -8.52 5.83
N HIS A 7 -12.23 -9.54 6.30
CA HIS A 7 -12.35 -10.79 5.53
C HIS A 7 -13.39 -10.71 4.40
N GLN A 8 -14.26 -9.71 4.42
CA GLN A 8 -15.35 -9.60 3.46
C GLN A 8 -14.91 -8.94 2.13
N ASP A 9 -13.84 -8.14 2.13
CA ASP A 9 -13.48 -7.27 0.99
C ASP A 9 -12.54 -7.97 -0.04
N VAL A 10 -11.69 -8.91 0.38
CA VAL A 10 -10.75 -9.61 -0.53
C VAL A 10 -11.46 -10.67 -1.39
N ALA A 11 -12.60 -11.20 -0.93
CA ALA A 11 -13.33 -12.24 -1.65
C ALA A 11 -13.89 -11.75 -2.99
N ASP A 12 -14.32 -10.48 -3.02
CA ASP A 12 -14.96 -9.81 -4.16
C ASP A 12 -13.96 -9.19 -5.15
N LEU A 13 -12.67 -9.18 -4.81
CA LEU A 13 -11.63 -8.71 -5.73
C LEU A 13 -11.46 -9.68 -6.92
N PRO A 14 -11.16 -9.14 -8.12
CA PRO A 14 -10.68 -9.93 -9.23
C PRO A 14 -9.55 -10.89 -8.80
N PRO A 15 -9.50 -12.12 -9.34
CA PRO A 15 -8.46 -13.09 -8.97
C PRO A 15 -7.04 -12.54 -9.09
N GLU A 16 -6.77 -11.70 -10.10
CA GLU A 16 -5.48 -11.04 -10.27
C GLU A 16 -5.08 -10.13 -9.08
N ASP A 17 -6.02 -9.42 -8.47
CA ASP A 17 -5.71 -8.46 -7.39
C ASP A 17 -5.45 -9.15 -6.04
N LYS A 18 -5.97 -10.37 -5.84
CA LYS A 18 -5.91 -11.07 -4.54
C LYS A 18 -4.49 -11.23 -4.01
N MET A 19 -3.53 -11.37 -4.91
CA MET A 19 -2.12 -11.52 -4.55
C MET A 19 -1.50 -10.21 -4.02
N GLY A 20 -2.02 -9.03 -4.41
CA GLY A 20 -1.61 -7.75 -3.84
C GLY A 20 -1.94 -7.63 -2.34
N PHE A 21 -3.03 -8.27 -1.91
CA PHE A 21 -3.50 -8.34 -0.52
C PHE A 21 -2.85 -9.49 0.28
N ALA A 22 -1.72 -10.02 -0.19
CA ALA A 22 -0.92 -10.96 0.58
C ALA A 22 -0.21 -10.26 1.75
N VAL A 23 -0.09 -10.98 2.87
CA VAL A 23 0.68 -10.49 4.02
C VAL A 23 2.15 -10.34 3.63
N PRO A 24 2.73 -9.13 3.69
CA PRO A 24 4.13 -8.91 3.36
C PRO A 24 5.04 -9.60 4.37
N LYS A 25 6.12 -10.21 3.87
CA LYS A 25 7.12 -10.92 4.70
C LYS A 25 8.28 -10.01 5.08
N THR A 26 8.55 -9.01 4.25
CA THR A 26 9.61 -8.02 4.41
C THR A 26 9.13 -6.67 3.85
N PRO A 27 9.77 -5.54 4.21
CA PRO A 27 9.49 -4.25 3.58
C PRO A 27 9.65 -4.29 2.06
N THR A 28 10.69 -4.97 1.56
CA THR A 28 10.92 -5.18 0.13
C THR A 28 9.79 -5.99 -0.52
N HIS A 29 9.30 -7.04 0.14
CA HIS A 29 8.16 -7.81 -0.38
C HIS A 29 6.91 -6.93 -0.50
N SER A 30 6.64 -6.07 0.49
CA SER A 30 5.53 -5.13 0.42
C SER A 30 5.67 -4.14 -0.73
N LEU A 31 6.87 -3.57 -0.94
CA LEU A 31 7.11 -2.65 -2.04
C LEU A 31 6.95 -3.35 -3.41
N MET A 32 7.39 -4.60 -3.52
CA MET A 32 7.16 -5.42 -4.72
C MET A 32 5.67 -5.63 -4.98
N LEU A 33 4.88 -6.01 -3.95
CA LEU A 33 3.43 -6.17 -4.08
C LEU A 33 2.77 -4.86 -4.52
N LEU A 34 3.12 -3.72 -3.92
CA LEU A 34 2.58 -2.42 -4.31
C LEU A 34 2.96 -2.05 -5.75
N ASN A 35 4.22 -2.28 -6.16
CA ASN A 35 4.65 -2.05 -7.54
C ASN A 35 3.82 -2.84 -8.56
N SER A 36 3.55 -4.11 -8.25
CA SER A 36 2.88 -5.03 -9.16
C SER A 36 1.36 -4.87 -9.18
N TYR A 37 0.73 -4.50 -8.06
CA TYR A 37 -0.72 -4.52 -7.91
C TYR A 37 -1.37 -3.16 -7.70
N MET A 38 -0.61 -2.08 -7.48
CA MET A 38 -1.21 -0.74 -7.57
C MET A 38 -1.57 -0.43 -9.02
N ARG A 39 -2.76 0.10 -9.23
CA ARG A 39 -3.34 0.41 -10.55
C ARG A 39 -3.13 1.87 -10.94
N THR A 40 -2.81 2.72 -9.99
CA THR A 40 -2.51 4.14 -10.21
C THR A 40 -1.02 4.42 -10.02
N ASP A 41 -0.56 5.52 -10.59
CA ASP A 41 0.79 6.06 -10.36
C ASP A 41 1.00 6.66 -8.95
N MET A 42 0.01 6.57 -8.05
CA MET A 42 0.10 7.02 -6.65
C MET A 42 1.29 6.42 -5.89
N LEU A 43 1.71 5.22 -6.29
CA LEU A 43 2.92 4.54 -5.83
C LEU A 43 4.18 5.42 -5.88
N GLN A 44 4.28 6.36 -6.82
CA GLN A 44 5.39 7.30 -6.91
C GLN A 44 5.54 8.14 -5.62
N HIS A 45 4.43 8.47 -4.95
CA HIS A 45 4.47 9.19 -3.68
C HIS A 45 5.03 8.34 -2.54
N ILE A 46 4.82 7.02 -2.57
CA ILE A 46 5.41 6.08 -1.60
C ILE A 46 6.93 6.04 -1.81
N HIS A 47 7.39 5.86 -3.05
CA HIS A 47 8.82 5.84 -3.39
C HIS A 47 9.51 7.15 -3.00
N LEU A 48 8.92 8.30 -3.34
CA LEU A 48 9.48 9.61 -3.00
C LEU A 48 9.70 9.75 -1.49
N ARG A 49 8.74 9.31 -0.66
CA ARG A 49 8.85 9.38 0.80
C ARG A 49 9.92 8.43 1.33
N LEU A 50 10.00 7.20 0.79
CA LEU A 50 11.05 6.25 1.17
C LEU A 50 12.45 6.78 0.84
N HIS A 51 12.63 7.37 -0.35
CA HIS A 51 13.90 7.99 -0.74
C HIS A 51 14.25 9.16 0.17
N LYS A 52 13.31 10.06 0.49
CA LYS A 52 13.54 11.16 1.44
C LYS A 52 13.98 10.66 2.82
N MET A 53 13.28 9.68 3.38
CA MET A 53 13.65 9.14 4.70
C MET A 53 15.03 8.46 4.70
N ARG A 54 15.41 7.83 3.58
CA ARG A 54 16.76 7.27 3.40
C ARG A 54 17.80 8.38 3.33
N ASP A 55 17.56 9.41 2.51
CA ASP A 55 18.54 10.47 2.23
C ASP A 55 18.73 11.41 3.44
N GLU A 56 17.73 11.50 4.32
CA GLU A 56 17.77 12.29 5.56
C GLU A 56 18.26 11.49 6.79
N ASP A 57 18.74 10.25 6.61
CA ASP A 57 19.06 9.31 7.71
C ASP A 57 17.94 9.22 8.76
N GLY A 58 16.69 9.20 8.29
CA GLY A 58 15.51 9.27 9.12
C GLY A 58 15.48 8.13 10.14
N PRO A 59 15.11 8.39 11.41
CA PRO A 59 15.11 7.35 12.44
C PRO A 59 14.10 6.24 12.12
N GLY A 60 14.47 5.00 12.43
CA GLY A 60 13.63 3.82 12.25
C GLY A 60 14.24 2.76 11.35
N SER A 61 13.75 1.53 11.46
CA SER A 61 14.13 0.46 10.55
C SER A 61 13.38 0.59 9.21
N PRO A 62 13.80 -0.10 8.14
CA PRO A 62 13.08 -0.10 6.86
C PRO A 62 11.59 -0.45 6.98
N LEU A 63 11.22 -1.27 7.98
CA LEU A 63 9.83 -1.58 8.29
C LEU A 63 9.05 -0.37 8.81
N HIS A 64 9.68 0.47 9.65
CA HIS A 64 9.08 1.72 10.13
C HIS A 64 8.96 2.75 9.02
N HIS A 65 9.98 2.88 8.16
CA HIS A 65 9.90 3.77 7.00
C HIS A 65 8.79 3.35 6.04
N MET A 66 8.63 2.05 5.77
CA MET A 66 7.53 1.54 4.95
C MET A 66 6.17 1.88 5.54
N ALA A 67 5.96 1.61 6.83
CA ALA A 67 4.70 1.92 7.50
C ALA A 67 4.41 3.43 7.48
N LYS A 68 5.41 4.26 7.80
CA LYS A 68 5.26 5.72 7.83
C LYS A 68 4.98 6.31 6.44
N SER A 69 5.65 5.81 5.40
CA SER A 69 5.39 6.25 4.03
C SER A 69 3.97 5.92 3.58
N LEU A 70 3.49 4.70 3.87
CA LEU A 70 2.11 4.31 3.58
C LEU A 70 1.10 5.18 4.33
N GLU A 71 1.28 5.34 5.64
CA GLU A 71 0.42 6.20 6.48
C GLU A 71 0.32 7.60 5.91
N GLN A 72 1.45 8.24 5.60
CA GLN A 72 1.43 9.60 5.07
C GLN A 72 0.79 9.72 3.69
N VAL A 73 0.93 8.73 2.80
CA VAL A 73 0.26 8.74 1.49
C VAL A 73 -1.24 8.55 1.67
N ILE A 74 -1.67 7.61 2.51
CA ILE A 74 -3.07 7.39 2.83
C ILE A 74 -3.67 8.68 3.42
N ASP A 75 -3.06 9.26 4.45
CA ASP A 75 -3.56 10.49 5.09
C ASP A 75 -3.63 11.68 4.13
N THR A 76 -2.76 11.70 3.11
CA THR A 76 -2.76 12.76 2.09
C THR A 76 -3.89 12.60 1.08
N TRP A 77 -4.30 11.37 0.76
CA TRP A 77 -5.16 11.13 -0.39
C TRP A 77 -6.52 10.55 -0.02
N ASP A 78 -6.61 9.65 0.95
CA ASP A 78 -7.84 8.96 1.36
C ASP A 78 -8.95 9.95 1.74
N GLY A 79 -10.12 9.79 1.12
CA GLY A 79 -11.31 10.64 1.37
C GLY A 79 -11.29 12.02 0.71
N ILE A 80 -10.21 12.42 0.02
CA ILE A 80 -10.16 13.69 -0.72
C ILE A 80 -10.81 13.55 -2.12
N ASN A 81 -10.92 12.32 -2.64
CA ASN A 81 -11.56 12.00 -3.93
C ASN A 81 -10.92 12.70 -5.15
N LEU A 82 -9.64 13.04 -5.09
CA LEU A 82 -8.87 13.60 -6.21
C LEU A 82 -8.33 12.49 -7.14
N PHE A 83 -9.17 11.54 -7.53
CA PHE A 83 -8.78 10.43 -8.39
C PHE A 83 -8.33 10.91 -9.80
N GLU A 84 -8.77 12.09 -10.23
CA GLU A 84 -8.37 12.71 -11.50
C GLU A 84 -6.89 13.11 -11.55
N CYS A 85 -6.22 13.22 -10.39
CA CYS A 85 -4.80 13.53 -10.32
C CYS A 85 -3.89 12.33 -10.63
N PHE A 86 -4.46 11.13 -10.74
CA PHE A 86 -3.71 9.91 -10.95
C PHE A 86 -3.92 9.33 -12.34
N THR A 87 -2.86 8.72 -12.84
CA THR A 87 -2.86 8.02 -14.13
C THR A 87 -2.57 6.55 -13.95
N ARG A 88 -2.70 5.80 -15.05
CA ARG A 88 -2.45 4.36 -15.11
C ARG A 88 -1.03 4.02 -14.64
N ASN A 89 -0.89 3.05 -13.72
CA ASN A 89 0.41 2.49 -13.41
C ASN A 89 0.93 1.67 -14.61
N GLN A 90 2.07 2.10 -15.18
CA GLN A 90 2.74 1.44 -16.31
C GLN A 90 3.48 0.15 -15.91
N PHE A 91 3.71 -0.06 -14.61
CA PHE A 91 4.44 -1.21 -14.07
C PHE A 91 3.53 -2.25 -13.42
N HIS A 92 2.22 -2.11 -13.58
CA HIS A 92 1.25 -3.08 -13.11
C HIS A 92 1.50 -4.45 -13.75
N ILE A 93 1.20 -5.53 -13.01
CA ILE A 93 1.45 -6.92 -13.45
C ILE A 93 0.69 -7.28 -14.72
N ASP A 94 -0.53 -6.76 -14.86
CA ASP A 94 -1.29 -6.79 -16.09
C ASP A 94 -1.05 -5.46 -16.83
N PRO A 95 -0.41 -5.46 -18.01
CA PRO A 95 -0.18 -4.25 -18.80
C PRO A 95 -1.40 -3.83 -19.63
N ASP A 96 -2.49 -4.59 -19.64
CA ASP A 96 -3.67 -4.39 -20.49
C ASP A 96 -4.98 -4.15 -19.70
N TYR A 97 -4.94 -4.11 -18.37
CA TYR A 97 -6.10 -3.78 -17.54
C TYR A 97 -6.77 -2.47 -17.97
N GLU A 98 -8.11 -2.48 -17.95
CA GLU A 98 -8.94 -1.31 -18.19
C GLU A 98 -8.79 -0.33 -17.02
N PHE A 99 -8.16 0.83 -17.27
CA PHE A 99 -7.99 1.86 -16.25
C PHE A 99 -9.30 2.60 -15.98
N ARG A 100 -9.75 2.55 -14.73
CA ARG A 100 -10.96 3.21 -14.24
C ARG A 100 -10.59 4.11 -13.06
N PRO A 101 -10.35 5.41 -13.27
CA PRO A 101 -9.66 6.27 -12.32
C PRO A 101 -10.19 6.18 -10.89
N GLU A 102 -11.50 6.33 -10.69
CA GLU A 102 -12.11 6.30 -9.36
C GLU A 102 -12.02 4.90 -8.70
N GLN A 103 -12.31 3.83 -9.45
CA GLN A 103 -12.29 2.47 -8.94
C GLN A 103 -10.87 2.02 -8.58
N ASP A 104 -9.91 2.35 -9.43
CA ASP A 104 -8.49 2.00 -9.29
C ASP A 104 -7.83 2.82 -8.18
N TYR A 105 -8.21 4.10 -8.03
CA TYR A 105 -7.83 4.92 -6.89
C TYR A 105 -8.32 4.31 -5.57
N LEU A 106 -9.60 3.92 -5.48
CA LEU A 106 -10.16 3.30 -4.27
C LEU A 106 -9.52 1.94 -3.99
N HIS A 107 -9.24 1.16 -5.02
CA HIS A 107 -8.48 -0.09 -4.93
C HIS A 107 -7.11 0.14 -4.29
N ASP A 108 -6.36 1.12 -4.79
CA ASP A 108 -5.01 1.41 -4.32
C ASP A 108 -4.99 1.91 -2.87
N ILE A 109 -5.97 2.72 -2.47
CA ILE A 109 -6.16 3.12 -1.08
C ILE A 109 -6.42 1.90 -0.18
N ARG A 110 -7.30 0.97 -0.60
CA ARG A 110 -7.56 -0.28 0.14
C ARG A 110 -6.31 -1.14 0.26
N LEU A 111 -5.57 -1.30 -0.84
CA LEU A 111 -4.32 -2.06 -0.89
C LEU A 111 -3.27 -1.48 0.07
N MET A 112 -3.06 -0.16 0.06
CA MET A 112 -2.14 0.50 0.98
C MET A 112 -2.57 0.35 2.44
N LYS A 113 -3.86 0.50 2.76
CA LYS A 113 -4.40 0.28 4.12
C LYS A 113 -4.15 -1.13 4.61
N HIS A 114 -4.35 -2.13 3.76
CA HIS A 114 -4.04 -3.53 4.06
C HIS A 114 -2.54 -3.69 4.39
N GLN A 115 -1.66 -3.23 3.51
CA GLN A 115 -0.21 -3.32 3.71
C GLN A 115 0.24 -2.60 4.99
N LEU A 116 -0.31 -1.41 5.27
CA LEU A 116 -0.04 -0.66 6.50
C LEU A 116 -0.48 -1.43 7.75
N LYS A 117 -1.66 -2.05 7.73
CA LYS A 117 -2.16 -2.88 8.83
C LYS A 117 -1.20 -4.03 9.12
N CYS A 118 -0.73 -4.73 8.09
CA CYS A 118 0.26 -5.80 8.22
C CYS A 118 1.56 -5.31 8.85
N HIS A 119 2.13 -4.19 8.37
CA HIS A 119 3.37 -3.65 8.92
C HIS A 119 3.22 -3.21 10.37
N ARG A 120 2.12 -2.52 10.72
CA ARG A 120 1.83 -2.11 12.11
C ARG A 120 1.69 -3.31 13.04
N LYS A 121 1.08 -4.42 12.56
CA LYS A 121 1.02 -5.68 13.31
C LYS A 121 2.42 -6.23 13.57
N THR A 122 3.25 -6.35 12.54
CA THR A 122 4.63 -6.86 12.67
C THR A 122 5.47 -6.00 13.61
N ILE A 123 5.40 -4.66 13.51
CA ILE A 123 6.12 -3.74 14.41
C ILE A 123 5.69 -3.97 15.86
N ARG A 124 4.38 -4.07 16.12
CA ARG A 124 3.83 -4.30 17.46
C ARG A 124 4.28 -5.63 18.03
N GLU A 125 4.28 -6.69 17.21
CA GLU A 125 4.74 -8.01 17.61
C GLU A 125 6.21 -7.95 17.99
N LEU A 126 7.09 -7.41 17.13
CA LEU A 126 8.52 -7.24 17.42
C LEU A 126 8.79 -6.43 18.70
N GLY A 127 7.98 -5.40 18.97
CA GLY A 127 8.10 -4.60 20.19
C GLY A 127 7.76 -5.35 21.48
N ARG A 128 6.95 -6.41 21.43
CA ARG A 128 6.64 -7.27 22.60
C ARG A 128 7.77 -8.20 22.99
N TRP A 129 8.73 -8.43 22.09
CA TRP A 129 9.90 -9.28 22.33
C TRP A 129 11.10 -8.48 22.88
N ARG A 130 10.94 -7.17 23.11
CA ARG A 130 11.94 -6.29 23.73
C ARG A 130 11.50 -5.90 25.14
#